data_AF-A0A1Y4URV3-F1
#
_entry.id   AF-A0A1Y4URV3-F1
#
_cell.length_a   1.000
_cell.length_b   1.000
_cell.length_c   1.000
_cell.angle_alpha   90.00
_cell.angle_beta   90.00
_cell.angle_gamma   90.00
#
_symmetry.space_group_name_H-M   'P 1'
#
loop_
_entity.id
_entity.type
_entity.pdbx_description
1 polymer ?
#
loop_
_entity_poly.entity_id
_entity_poly.type
_entity_poly.pdbx_seq_one_letter_code
_entity_poly.pdbx_strand_id
1 'polypeptide(L)'
;MWNITLMNSYQTSLLNRINRLKDDITRFKNSVCAYEITDATRYPENFESLGVDMAMKAEAIACSTRNIVASFPVNNRNKILKLATNAQGIEISEITNGYEIIIPCLLPKRVNRNNSDFLLEPLSFALENFAKSNNIERIENALICYIYEYENDIPLRKIRDYDNLETKEILDILNTYFLIDDSGLFCELHYSTKIGNRTCTRIKVCKNIGQISYL
;
A
#
# COMPACT_ATOMS: atom_id res chain seq x y z
N MET A 1 -43.39 -6.09 7.13
CA MET A 1 -43.13 -4.73 6.63
C MET A 1 -41.67 -4.36 6.89
N TRP A 2 -40.76 -4.82 6.03
CA TRP A 2 -39.39 -4.30 6.06
C TRP A 2 -39.38 -2.91 5.41
N ASN A 3 -39.40 -1.91 6.29
CA ASN A 3 -39.14 -0.47 6.13
C ASN A 3 -38.78 0.08 4.73
N ILE A 4 -39.78 0.60 4.02
CA ILE A 4 -39.61 1.53 2.90
C ILE A 4 -38.72 2.73 3.31
N THR A 5 -38.82 3.17 4.56
CA THR A 5 -38.00 4.25 5.14
C THR A 5 -36.50 3.92 5.23
N LEU A 6 -36.14 2.66 5.54
CA LEU A 6 -34.74 2.21 5.58
C LEU A 6 -34.16 2.05 4.16
N MET A 7 -35.00 1.65 3.20
CA MET A 7 -34.59 1.52 1.80
C MET A 7 -34.35 2.90 1.16
N ASN A 8 -35.20 3.89 1.48
CA ASN A 8 -35.04 5.27 1.05
C ASN A 8 -33.81 5.96 1.69
N SER A 9 -33.53 5.71 2.97
CA SER A 9 -32.34 6.27 3.63
C SER A 9 -31.03 5.67 3.10
N TYR A 10 -31.01 4.37 2.81
CA TYR A 10 -29.86 3.70 2.18
C TYR A 10 -29.58 4.24 0.76
N GLN A 11 -30.63 4.39 -0.07
CA GLN A 11 -30.49 4.96 -1.41
C GLN A 11 -29.98 6.41 -1.38
N THR A 12 -30.47 7.21 -0.42
CA THR A 12 -30.02 8.59 -0.23
C THR A 12 -28.55 8.65 0.21
N SER A 13 -28.13 7.78 1.12
CA SER A 13 -26.73 7.68 1.57
C SER A 13 -25.78 7.27 0.43
N LEU A 14 -26.19 6.28 -0.37
CA LEU A 14 -25.42 5.85 -1.54
C LEU A 14 -25.28 6.97 -2.59
N LEU A 15 -26.38 7.68 -2.89
CA LEU A 15 -26.35 8.80 -3.83
C LEU A 15 -25.40 9.90 -3.38
N ASN A 16 -25.42 10.24 -2.08
CA ASN A 16 -24.50 11.20 -1.50
C ASN A 16 -23.02 10.77 -1.63
N ARG A 17 -22.73 9.48 -1.41
CA ARG A 17 -21.37 8.93 -1.59
C ARG A 17 -20.92 9.01 -3.05
N ILE A 18 -21.82 8.72 -4.00
CA ILE A 18 -21.53 8.85 -5.44
C ILE A 18 -21.29 10.31 -5.83
N ASN A 19 -22.08 11.25 -5.31
CA ASN A 19 -21.88 12.67 -5.61
C ASN A 19 -20.54 13.18 -5.06
N ARG A 20 -20.18 12.80 -3.83
CA ARG A 20 -18.84 13.10 -3.29
C ARG A 20 -17.72 12.53 -4.15
N LEU A 21 -17.86 11.29 -4.62
CA LEU A 21 -16.89 10.68 -5.53
C LEU A 21 -16.74 11.50 -6.83
N LYS A 22 -17.83 12.01 -7.40
CA LYS A 22 -17.78 12.87 -8.60
C LYS A 22 -17.04 14.17 -8.33
N ASP A 23 -17.28 14.79 -7.17
CA ASP A 23 -16.58 16.02 -6.77
C ASP A 23 -15.08 15.76 -6.59
N ASP A 24 -14.71 14.64 -5.96
CA ASP A 24 -13.31 14.25 -5.77
C ASP A 24 -12.61 13.95 -7.10
N ILE A 25 -13.28 13.30 -8.06
CA ILE A 25 -12.77 13.10 -9.42
C ILE A 25 -12.53 14.45 -10.12
N THR A 26 -13.43 15.42 -9.95
CA THR A 26 -13.27 16.76 -10.53
C THR A 26 -12.08 17.49 -9.92
N ARG A 27 -11.88 17.38 -8.60
CA ARG A 27 -10.71 17.94 -7.91
C ARG A 27 -9.41 17.26 -8.34
N PHE A 28 -9.43 15.94 -8.53
CA PHE A 28 -8.29 15.20 -9.03
C PHE A 28 -7.91 15.65 -10.44
N LYS A 29 -8.89 15.79 -11.34
CA LYS A 29 -8.68 16.36 -12.68
C LYS A 29 -7.98 17.74 -12.61
N ASN A 30 -8.47 18.63 -11.75
CA ASN A 30 -7.86 19.95 -11.58
C ASN A 30 -6.41 19.87 -11.06
N SER A 31 -6.12 18.89 -10.19
CA SER A 31 -4.77 18.65 -9.64
C SER A 31 -3.82 18.15 -10.74
N VAL A 32 -4.30 17.26 -11.63
CA VAL A 32 -3.55 16.80 -12.81
C VAL A 32 -3.21 17.98 -13.72
N CYS A 33 -4.20 18.82 -14.05
CA CYS A 33 -3.96 20.01 -14.88
C CYS A 33 -2.96 20.99 -14.23
N ALA A 34 -3.05 21.20 -12.91
CA ALA A 34 -2.11 22.06 -12.19
C ALA A 34 -0.69 21.50 -12.22
N TYR A 35 -0.52 20.19 -12.05
CA TYR A 35 0.77 19.53 -12.12
C TYR A 35 1.39 19.62 -13.52
N GLU A 36 0.59 19.44 -14.57
CA GLU A 36 1.00 19.54 -15.98
C GLU A 36 1.58 20.92 -16.33
N ILE A 37 0.96 22.00 -15.85
CA ILE A 37 1.39 23.37 -16.17
C ILE A 37 2.50 23.89 -15.25
N THR A 38 2.83 23.18 -14.16
CA THR A 38 3.83 23.63 -13.19
C THR A 38 5.24 23.36 -13.71
N ASP A 39 6.04 24.41 -13.84
CA ASP A 39 7.43 24.30 -14.25
C ASP A 39 8.30 23.73 -13.11
N ALA A 40 8.70 22.46 -13.25
CA ALA A 40 9.54 21.75 -12.29
C ALA A 40 10.94 22.35 -12.11
N THR A 41 11.45 23.12 -13.09
CA THR A 41 12.76 23.76 -12.99
C THR A 41 12.69 25.07 -12.21
N ARG A 42 11.61 25.82 -12.40
CA ARG A 42 11.41 27.13 -11.76
C ARG A 42 10.80 27.01 -10.37
N TYR A 43 9.95 26.01 -10.14
CA TYR A 43 9.23 25.79 -8.87
C TYR A 43 9.30 24.33 -8.41
N PRO A 44 10.49 23.81 -8.07
CA PRO A 44 10.70 22.39 -7.78
C PRO A 44 9.91 21.90 -6.56
N GLU A 45 9.87 22.67 -5.47
CA GLU A 45 9.14 22.29 -4.24
C GLU A 45 7.63 22.21 -4.47
N ASN A 46 7.06 23.19 -5.21
CA ASN A 46 5.65 23.19 -5.56
C ASN A 46 5.30 22.01 -6.48
N PHE A 47 6.18 21.71 -7.43
CA PHE A 47 6.01 20.56 -8.33
C PHE A 47 5.97 19.25 -7.53
N GLU A 48 6.93 19.03 -6.63
CA GLU A 48 6.95 17.84 -5.77
C GLU A 48 5.70 17.73 -4.90
N SER A 49 5.33 18.82 -4.20
CA SER A 49 4.15 18.84 -3.34
C SER A 49 2.85 18.55 -4.11
N LEU A 50 2.68 19.12 -5.31
CA LEU A 50 1.52 18.86 -6.16
C LEU A 50 1.49 17.40 -6.63
N GLY A 51 2.65 16.81 -6.95
CA GLY A 51 2.76 15.41 -7.34
C GLY A 51 2.33 14.46 -6.22
N VAL A 52 2.77 14.74 -4.99
CA VAL A 52 2.37 13.96 -3.81
C VAL A 52 0.86 14.08 -3.55
N ASP A 53 0.30 15.29 -3.58
CA ASP A 53 -1.14 15.52 -3.39
C ASP A 53 -1.98 14.83 -4.48
N MET A 54 -1.54 14.90 -5.74
CA MET A 54 -2.17 14.22 -6.85
C MET A 54 -2.19 12.69 -6.63
N ALA A 55 -1.07 12.09 -6.25
CA ALA A 55 -1.00 10.65 -5.96
C ALA A 55 -1.95 10.25 -4.82
N MET A 56 -1.95 11.01 -3.71
CA MET A 56 -2.81 10.73 -2.56
C MET A 56 -4.31 10.83 -2.91
N LYS A 57 -4.70 11.78 -3.75
CA LYS A 57 -6.07 11.91 -4.25
C LYS A 57 -6.48 10.72 -5.12
N ALA A 58 -5.58 10.22 -5.96
CA ALA A 58 -5.85 9.04 -6.78
C ALA A 58 -6.13 7.80 -5.92
N GLU A 59 -5.32 7.57 -4.87
CA GLU A 59 -5.54 6.48 -3.91
C GLU A 59 -6.87 6.63 -3.16
N ALA A 60 -7.20 7.84 -2.72
CA ALA A 60 -8.47 8.16 -2.05
C ALA A 60 -9.69 7.79 -2.90
N ILE A 61 -9.65 8.15 -4.18
CA ILE A 61 -10.71 7.85 -5.15
C ILE A 61 -10.84 6.34 -5.33
N ALA A 62 -9.72 5.61 -5.44
CA ALA A 62 -9.72 4.18 -5.58
C ALA A 62 -10.35 3.48 -4.36
N CYS A 63 -9.97 3.86 -3.14
CA CYS A 63 -10.58 3.37 -1.89
C CYS A 63 -12.08 3.67 -1.82
N SER A 64 -12.45 4.93 -2.08
CA SER A 64 -13.84 5.37 -2.01
C SER A 64 -14.73 4.59 -2.99
N THR A 65 -14.23 4.39 -4.22
CA THR A 65 -14.91 3.59 -5.24
C THR A 65 -15.05 2.14 -4.78
N ARG A 66 -13.98 1.52 -4.28
CA ARG A 66 -13.99 0.15 -3.73
C ARG A 66 -15.04 -0.01 -2.64
N ASN A 67 -15.10 0.94 -1.70
CA ASN A 67 -16.04 0.92 -0.58
C ASN A 67 -17.49 1.15 -1.01
N ILE A 68 -17.74 1.93 -2.06
CA ILE A 68 -19.08 2.09 -2.64
C ILE A 68 -19.51 0.76 -3.27
N VAL A 69 -18.68 0.17 -4.12
CA VAL A 69 -18.99 -1.07 -4.83
C VAL A 69 -19.15 -2.26 -3.87
N ALA A 70 -18.32 -2.35 -2.83
CA ALA A 70 -18.38 -3.40 -1.82
C ALA A 70 -19.62 -3.32 -0.91
N SER A 71 -20.28 -2.15 -0.84
CA SER A 71 -21.50 -2.01 -0.05
C SER A 71 -22.75 -2.61 -0.71
N PHE A 72 -22.65 -3.04 -1.97
CA PHE A 72 -23.74 -3.72 -2.68
C PHE A 72 -23.77 -5.22 -2.36
N PRO A 73 -24.94 -5.80 -2.01
CA PRO A 73 -25.06 -7.21 -1.63
C PRO A 73 -24.57 -8.20 -2.70
N VAL A 74 -24.66 -7.83 -3.97
CA VAL A 74 -24.28 -8.68 -5.11
C VAL A 74 -22.75 -8.74 -5.28
N ASN A 75 -22.02 -7.75 -4.79
CA ASN A 75 -20.57 -7.71 -4.90
C ASN A 75 -19.93 -8.29 -3.64
N ASN A 76 -19.40 -9.51 -3.73
CA ASN A 76 -18.62 -10.08 -2.64
C ASN A 76 -17.35 -9.23 -2.43
N ARG A 77 -17.23 -8.62 -1.25
CA ARG A 77 -16.07 -7.83 -0.81
C ARG A 77 -14.74 -8.58 -1.05
N ASN A 78 -14.70 -9.88 -0.80
CA ASN A 78 -13.50 -10.69 -1.03
C ASN A 78 -13.12 -10.77 -2.52
N LYS A 79 -14.12 -10.79 -3.42
CA LYS A 79 -13.86 -10.77 -4.87
C LYS A 79 -13.25 -9.43 -5.30
N ILE A 80 -13.75 -8.32 -4.75
CA ILE A 80 -13.19 -6.99 -5.01
C ILE A 80 -11.76 -6.89 -4.49
N LEU A 81 -11.51 -7.35 -3.26
CA LEU A 81 -10.17 -7.32 -2.66
C LEU A 81 -9.19 -8.17 -3.46
N LYS A 82 -9.59 -9.36 -3.90
CA LYS A 82 -8.77 -10.19 -4.80
C LYS A 82 -8.39 -9.46 -6.09
N LEU A 83 -9.34 -8.77 -6.72
CA LEU A 83 -9.06 -7.97 -7.92
C LEU A 83 -8.15 -6.78 -7.62
N ALA A 84 -8.31 -6.14 -6.46
CA ALA A 84 -7.46 -5.03 -6.03
C ALA A 84 -6.01 -5.49 -5.76
N THR A 85 -5.83 -6.61 -5.04
CA THR A 85 -4.53 -7.26 -4.81
C THR A 85 -3.81 -7.52 -6.13
N ASN A 86 -4.51 -8.11 -7.12
CA ASN A 86 -3.95 -8.38 -8.44
C ASN A 86 -3.59 -7.09 -9.20
N ALA A 87 -4.48 -6.09 -9.19
CA ALA A 87 -4.26 -4.82 -9.88
C ALA A 87 -3.09 -4.02 -9.29
N GLN A 88 -2.85 -4.17 -7.99
CA GLN A 88 -1.71 -3.57 -7.28
C GLN A 88 -0.42 -4.39 -7.43
N GLY A 89 -0.47 -5.57 -8.06
CA GLY A 89 0.71 -6.43 -8.21
C GLY A 89 1.24 -6.93 -6.86
N ILE A 90 0.35 -7.15 -5.89
CA ILE A 90 0.74 -7.72 -4.60
C ILE A 90 0.96 -9.22 -4.78
N GLU A 91 2.18 -9.68 -4.48
CA GLU A 91 2.58 -11.08 -4.58
C GLU A 91 3.19 -11.52 -3.25
N ILE A 92 2.91 -12.75 -2.81
CA ILE A 92 3.47 -13.33 -1.59
C ILE A 92 3.95 -14.74 -1.93
N SER A 93 5.16 -15.07 -1.50
CA SER A 93 5.79 -16.36 -1.75
C SER A 93 6.62 -16.83 -0.56
N GLU A 94 6.71 -18.13 -0.39
CA GLU A 94 7.66 -18.76 0.51
C GLU A 94 9.03 -18.86 -0.19
N ILE A 95 10.09 -18.57 0.55
CA ILE A 95 11.48 -18.66 0.12
C ILE A 95 12.25 -19.53 1.13
N THR A 96 13.46 -19.98 0.77
CA THR A 96 14.24 -20.99 1.52
C THR A 96 14.31 -20.74 3.04
N ASN A 97 14.35 -19.48 3.49
CA ASN A 97 14.47 -19.11 4.90
C ASN A 97 13.37 -18.16 5.41
N GLY A 98 12.20 -18.12 4.76
CA GLY A 98 11.10 -17.26 5.19
C GLY A 98 10.17 -16.87 4.05
N TYR A 99 9.84 -15.59 3.93
CA TYR A 99 8.81 -15.10 3.01
C TYR A 99 9.28 -13.88 2.21
N GLU A 100 8.89 -13.82 0.93
CA GLU A 100 9.01 -12.62 0.11
C GLU A 100 7.62 -12.07 -0.21
N ILE A 101 7.45 -10.78 0.03
CA ILE A 101 6.26 -10.00 -0.29
C ILE A 101 6.67 -8.93 -1.30
N ILE A 102 5.94 -8.81 -2.39
CA ILE A 102 6.04 -7.70 -3.32
C ILE A 102 4.77 -6.85 -3.19
N ILE A 103 4.97 -5.54 -3.10
CA ILE A 103 3.91 -4.53 -3.05
C ILE A 103 4.26 -3.36 -3.98
N PRO A 104 3.31 -2.49 -4.32
CA PRO A 104 3.61 -1.20 -4.95
C PRO A 104 4.69 -0.40 -4.23
N CYS A 105 5.31 0.56 -4.93
CA CYS A 105 6.23 1.49 -4.27
C CYS A 105 5.52 2.26 -3.15
N LEU A 106 6.14 2.29 -1.98
CA LEU A 106 5.64 3.06 -0.86
C LEU A 106 5.66 4.54 -1.19
N LEU A 107 4.56 5.22 -0.86
CA LEU A 107 4.49 6.66 -0.96
C LEU A 107 5.33 7.31 0.16
N PRO A 108 5.72 8.59 -0.02
CA PRO A 108 6.43 9.31 1.02
C PRO A 108 5.59 9.38 2.30
N LYS A 109 6.26 9.56 3.43
CA LYS A 109 5.63 9.82 4.73
C LYS A 109 4.58 10.89 4.58
N ARG A 110 3.39 10.55 5.07
CA ARG A 110 2.22 11.40 4.95
C ARG A 110 2.29 12.48 6.02
N VAL A 111 2.08 13.73 5.61
CA VAL A 111 1.88 14.83 6.57
C VAL A 111 0.52 14.68 7.27
N ASN A 112 -0.47 14.03 6.63
CA ASN A 112 -1.82 13.78 7.15
C ASN A 112 -2.30 12.34 6.88
N ARG A 113 -2.88 11.68 7.91
CA ARG A 113 -3.31 10.26 7.91
C ARG A 113 -4.58 9.97 7.08
N ASN A 114 -4.61 10.29 5.79
CA ASN A 114 -5.75 9.92 4.96
C ASN A 114 -5.39 8.78 3.98
N ASN A 115 -6.12 7.66 4.09
CA ASN A 115 -6.21 6.52 3.16
C ASN A 115 -5.05 5.49 3.12
N SER A 116 -4.57 4.99 4.27
CA SER A 116 -3.67 3.82 4.30
C SER A 116 -4.35 2.53 3.81
N ASP A 117 -5.68 2.49 3.89
CA ASP A 117 -6.53 1.42 3.36
C ASP A 117 -6.30 1.09 1.88
N PHE A 118 -5.73 2.01 1.08
CA PHE A 118 -5.49 1.72 -0.33
C PHE A 118 -4.61 0.49 -0.49
N LEU A 119 -3.52 0.43 0.26
CA LEU A 119 -2.55 -0.65 0.26
C LEU A 119 -2.80 -1.67 1.39
N LEU A 120 -3.08 -1.20 2.61
CA LEU A 120 -3.15 -2.08 3.78
C LEU A 120 -4.28 -3.11 3.70
N GLU A 121 -5.44 -2.72 3.14
CA GLU A 121 -6.60 -3.60 3.06
C GLU A 121 -6.38 -4.73 2.02
N PRO A 122 -5.95 -4.46 0.76
CA PRO A 122 -5.55 -5.52 -0.17
C PRO A 122 -4.36 -6.36 0.30
N LEU A 123 -3.38 -5.76 0.99
CA LEU A 123 -2.22 -6.48 1.54
C LEU A 123 -2.64 -7.45 2.65
N SER A 124 -3.42 -6.98 3.62
CA SER A 124 -3.98 -7.83 4.69
C SER A 124 -4.78 -8.99 4.11
N PHE A 125 -5.64 -8.72 3.11
CA PHE A 125 -6.41 -9.75 2.42
C PHE A 125 -5.51 -10.78 1.71
N ALA A 126 -4.42 -10.33 1.08
CA ALA A 126 -3.48 -11.23 0.41
C ALA A 126 -2.76 -12.14 1.41
N LEU A 127 -2.28 -11.59 2.53
CA LEU A 127 -1.61 -12.32 3.60
C LEU A 127 -2.53 -13.32 4.29
N GLU A 128 -3.78 -12.93 4.56
CA GLU A 128 -4.78 -13.83 5.14
C GLU A 128 -5.03 -15.04 4.24
N ASN A 129 -5.18 -14.83 2.93
CA ASN A 129 -5.38 -15.93 1.98
C ASN A 129 -4.12 -16.79 1.82
N PHE A 130 -2.94 -16.19 1.85
CA PHE A 130 -1.67 -16.91 1.83
C PHE A 130 -1.55 -17.81 3.07
N ALA A 131 -1.85 -17.28 4.26
CA ALA A 131 -1.80 -18.02 5.52
C ALA A 131 -2.85 -19.13 5.63
N LYS A 132 -4.00 -18.99 4.97
CA LYS A 132 -5.01 -20.06 4.86
C LYS A 132 -4.58 -21.20 3.95
N SER A 133 -3.74 -20.92 2.96
CA SER A 133 -3.36 -21.87 1.91
C SER A 133 -2.01 -22.54 2.15
N ASN A 134 -1.24 -22.03 3.11
CA ASN A 134 0.12 -22.47 3.41
C ASN A 134 0.28 -22.63 4.93
N ASN A 135 1.16 -23.53 5.36
CA ASN A 135 1.49 -23.66 6.77
C ASN A 135 2.53 -22.59 7.15
N ILE A 136 2.09 -21.51 7.79
CA ILE A 136 2.98 -20.40 8.15
C ILE A 136 3.79 -20.73 9.40
N GLU A 137 5.10 -20.65 9.28
CA GLU A 137 6.03 -20.69 10.40
C GLU A 137 6.32 -19.25 10.84
N ARG A 138 5.84 -18.88 12.03
CA ARG A 138 6.17 -17.57 12.62
C ARG A 138 7.63 -17.55 13.06
N ILE A 139 8.35 -16.54 12.64
CA ILE A 139 9.79 -16.36 12.85
C ILE A 139 10.00 -15.59 14.17
N GLU A 140 10.78 -16.18 15.07
CA GLU A 140 11.15 -15.55 16.34
C GLU A 140 12.25 -14.50 16.14
N ASN A 141 13.40 -14.89 15.58
CA ASN A 141 14.47 -13.94 15.26
C ASN A 141 14.43 -13.63 13.77
N ALA A 142 13.95 -12.45 13.38
CA ALA A 142 13.73 -12.08 11.99
C ALA A 142 14.69 -11.00 11.50
N LEU A 143 15.18 -11.16 10.28
CA LEU A 143 15.74 -10.09 9.47
C LEU A 143 14.69 -9.66 8.44
N ILE A 144 14.26 -8.40 8.51
CA ILE A 144 13.27 -7.83 7.59
C ILE A 144 13.97 -6.86 6.66
N CYS A 145 14.07 -7.23 5.38
CA CYS A 145 14.70 -6.40 4.36
C CYS A 145 13.64 -5.72 3.49
N TYR A 146 13.55 -4.40 3.57
CA TYR A 146 12.84 -3.57 2.59
C TYR A 146 13.79 -3.25 1.43
N ILE A 147 13.44 -3.72 0.24
CA ILE A 147 14.21 -3.57 -0.99
C ILE A 147 13.36 -2.74 -1.97
N TYR A 148 13.75 -1.48 -2.17
CA TYR A 148 13.09 -0.59 -3.12
C TYR A 148 13.67 -0.84 -4.52
N GLU A 149 12.84 -1.38 -5.41
CA GLU A 149 13.20 -1.65 -6.79
C GLU A 149 12.70 -0.52 -7.68
N TYR A 150 13.60 0.05 -8.47
CA TYR A 150 13.30 1.09 -9.44
C TYR A 150 13.64 0.59 -10.85
N GLU A 151 12.81 0.93 -11.84
CA GLU A 151 13.13 0.64 -13.25
C GLU A 151 14.41 1.36 -13.71
N ASN A 152 15.12 0.74 -14.67
CA ASN A 152 16.43 1.19 -15.20
C ASN A 152 16.50 2.67 -15.61
N ASP A 153 15.38 3.29 -15.98
CA ASP A 153 15.34 4.66 -16.53
C ASP A 153 14.90 5.73 -15.52
N ILE A 154 14.82 5.37 -14.23
CA ILE A 154 14.43 6.32 -13.19
C ILE A 154 15.59 7.28 -12.88
N PRO A 155 15.39 8.61 -12.98
CA PRO A 155 16.41 9.59 -12.60
C PRO A 155 16.85 9.41 -11.14
N LEU A 156 18.16 9.50 -10.87
CA LEU A 156 18.74 9.32 -9.52
C LEU A 156 18.03 10.15 -8.44
N ARG A 157 17.62 11.38 -8.77
CA ARG A 157 16.86 12.28 -7.87
C ARG A 157 15.49 11.74 -7.42
N LYS A 158 14.97 10.68 -8.05
CA LYS A 158 13.72 10.03 -7.66
C LYS A 158 13.93 8.84 -6.71
N ILE A 159 15.18 8.44 -6.47
CA ILE A 159 15.51 7.48 -5.41
C ILE A 159 15.27 8.21 -4.09
N ARG A 160 14.40 7.64 -3.26
CA ARG A 160 13.98 8.26 -2.00
C ARG A 160 14.88 7.81 -0.86
N ASP A 161 15.08 8.69 0.11
CA ASP A 161 15.64 8.33 1.40
C ASP A 161 14.69 7.37 2.14
N TYR A 162 15.26 6.40 2.86
CA TYR A 162 14.49 5.35 3.51
C TYR A 162 13.65 5.87 4.69
N ASP A 163 14.12 6.91 5.37
CA ASP A 163 13.40 7.56 6.45
C ASP A 163 12.14 8.28 5.95
N ASN A 164 12.02 8.55 4.65
CA ASN A 164 10.86 9.17 4.04
C ASN A 164 9.77 8.17 3.64
N LEU A 165 9.88 6.88 3.96
CA LEU A 165 8.92 5.85 3.54
C LEU A 165 8.09 5.33 4.72
N GLU A 166 6.80 5.09 4.50
CA GLU A 166 5.89 4.56 5.55
C GLU A 166 5.94 3.04 5.62
N THR A 167 6.76 2.50 6.53
CA THR A 167 6.92 1.05 6.74
C THR A 167 6.21 0.51 7.98
N LYS A 168 5.81 1.38 8.93
CA LYS A 168 5.27 0.96 10.22
C LYS A 168 4.00 0.13 10.10
N GLU A 169 2.98 0.66 9.42
CA GLU A 169 1.69 -0.06 9.29
C GLU A 169 1.86 -1.39 8.54
N ILE A 170 2.86 -1.48 7.65
CA ILE A 170 3.19 -2.72 6.95
C ILE A 170 3.87 -3.71 7.91
N LEU A 171 4.81 -3.25 8.72
CA LEU A 171 5.44 -4.07 9.75
C LEU A 171 4.40 -4.65 10.72
N ASP A 172 3.44 -3.83 11.17
CA ASP A 172 2.35 -4.27 12.05
C ASP A 172 1.53 -5.40 11.40
N ILE A 173 1.24 -5.31 10.10
CA ILE A 173 0.57 -6.38 9.34
C ILE A 173 1.46 -7.62 9.25
N LEU A 174 2.74 -7.47 8.89
CA LEU A 174 3.67 -8.59 8.78
C LEU A 174 3.84 -9.32 10.11
N ASN A 175 3.87 -8.59 11.22
CA ASN A 175 3.92 -9.14 12.58
C ASN A 175 2.77 -10.11 12.86
N THR A 176 1.56 -9.73 12.42
CA THR A 176 0.36 -10.56 12.59
C THR A 176 0.49 -11.96 11.97
N TYR A 177 1.24 -12.09 10.87
CA TYR A 177 1.31 -13.33 10.09
C TYR A 177 2.64 -14.06 10.22
N PHE A 178 3.77 -13.36 10.16
CA PHE A 178 5.08 -13.97 9.96
C PHE A 178 6.03 -13.88 11.16
N LEU A 179 5.78 -13.02 12.14
CA LEU A 179 6.72 -12.80 13.25
C LEU A 179 6.10 -13.29 14.55
N ILE A 180 6.90 -13.72 15.52
CA ILE A 180 6.44 -13.93 16.89
C ILE A 180 6.25 -12.58 17.59
N ASP A 181 7.21 -11.67 17.40
CA ASP A 181 7.29 -10.34 18.00
C ASP A 181 8.10 -9.42 17.07
N ASP A 182 7.65 -8.18 16.85
CA ASP A 182 8.27 -7.18 15.97
C ASP A 182 9.17 -6.17 16.69
N SER A 183 9.37 -6.35 18.00
CA SER A 183 10.26 -5.50 18.79
C SER A 183 11.71 -5.67 18.36
N GLY A 184 12.52 -4.65 18.65
CA GLY A 184 13.95 -4.64 18.33
C GLY A 184 14.77 -5.70 19.10
N LEU A 185 14.17 -6.49 19.98
CA LEU A 185 14.81 -7.65 20.60
C LEU A 185 14.87 -8.85 19.63
N PHE A 186 13.88 -8.95 18.75
CA PHE A 186 13.63 -10.12 17.90
C PHE A 186 13.79 -9.80 16.41
N CYS A 187 13.57 -8.55 16.03
CA CYS A 187 13.57 -8.12 14.64
C CYS A 187 14.66 -7.11 14.32
N GLU A 188 15.41 -7.38 13.25
CA GLU A 188 16.32 -6.44 12.61
C GLU A 188 15.70 -5.89 11.32
N LEU A 189 15.79 -4.58 11.10
CA LEU A 189 15.29 -3.92 9.90
C LEU A 189 16.46 -3.49 9.00
N HIS A 190 16.43 -3.90 7.73
CA HIS A 190 17.39 -3.47 6.71
C HIS A 190 16.66 -2.79 5.55
N TYR A 191 17.21 -1.67 5.07
CA TYR A 191 16.74 -0.99 3.86
C TYR A 191 17.79 -1.06 2.75
N SER A 192 17.36 -1.32 1.52
CA SER A 192 18.25 -1.32 0.36
C SER A 192 17.51 -0.84 -0.89
N THR A 193 18.28 -0.39 -1.87
CA THR A 193 17.77 0.01 -3.18
C THR A 193 18.41 -0.85 -4.24
N LYS A 194 17.63 -1.27 -5.23
CA LYS A 194 18.17 -1.91 -6.44
C LYS A 194 17.51 -1.37 -7.68
N ILE A 195 18.24 -1.45 -8.78
CA ILE A 195 17.67 -1.24 -10.11
C ILE A 195 17.19 -2.58 -10.64
N GLY A 196 16.02 -2.58 -11.28
CA GLY A 196 15.41 -3.78 -11.82
C GLY A 196 14.46 -3.49 -12.97
N ASN A 197 13.52 -4.41 -13.19
CA ASN A 197 12.61 -4.38 -14.33
C ASN A 197 11.21 -3.85 -13.99
N ARG A 198 10.95 -3.56 -12.71
CA ARG A 198 9.69 -2.98 -12.25
C ARG A 198 9.90 -2.04 -11.08
N THR A 199 9.06 -1.02 -10.98
CA THR A 199 9.04 -0.11 -9.83
C THR A 199 8.14 -0.68 -8.72
N CYS A 200 8.74 -1.22 -7.64
CA CYS A 200 8.01 -1.86 -6.54
C CYS A 200 8.79 -1.83 -5.21
N THR A 201 8.15 -2.25 -4.12
CA THR A 201 8.84 -2.56 -2.86
C THR A 201 8.81 -4.07 -2.66
N ARG A 202 9.97 -4.69 -2.47
CA ARG A 202 10.07 -6.08 -2.00
C ARG A 202 10.38 -6.09 -0.53
N ILE A 203 9.72 -6.95 0.21
CA ILE A 203 9.94 -7.15 1.63
C ILE A 203 10.30 -8.61 1.81
N LYS A 204 11.48 -8.87 2.36
CA LYS A 204 11.88 -10.20 2.76
C LYS A 204 11.82 -10.31 4.25
N VAL A 205 11.08 -11.30 4.76
CA VAL A 205 11.04 -11.65 6.18
C VAL A 205 11.74 -12.99 6.32
N CYS A 206 12.98 -12.98 6.82
CA CYS A 206 13.83 -14.16 6.88
C CYS A 206 14.19 -14.50 8.33
N LYS A 207 14.42 -15.78 8.62
CA LYS A 207 15.06 -16.18 9.88
C LYS A 207 16.46 -15.56 9.95
N ASN A 208 16.74 -14.85 11.03
CA ASN A 208 18.08 -14.37 11.34
C ASN A 208 18.89 -15.54 11.91
N ILE A 209 19.70 -16.18 11.06
CA ILE A 209 20.51 -17.36 11.41
C ILE A 209 21.85 -16.94 12.08
N GLY A 210 21.96 -15.70 12.60
CA GLY A 210 23.13 -15.24 13.32
C GLY A 210 24.40 -15.10 12.46
N GLN A 211 24.27 -14.94 11.14
CA GLN A 211 25.41 -14.71 10.24
C GLN A 211 25.61 -13.23 9.92
N ILE A 212 25.65 -12.35 10.93
CA ILE A 212 26.44 -11.11 10.84
C ILE A 212 27.12 -10.91 12.20
N SER A 213 28.23 -11.61 12.39
CA SER A 213 29.26 -11.14 13.32
C SER A 213 29.81 -9.84 12.75
N TYR A 214 29.38 -8.71 13.31
CA TYR A 214 30.01 -7.42 13.05
C TYR A 214 31.43 -7.45 13.64
N LEU A 215 32.39 -7.82 12.81
CA LEU A 215 33.80 -7.43 12.93
C LEU A 215 34.11 -6.38 11.86
#